data_AF-A0AA49FNC7-F1
#
_entry.id   AF-A0AA49FNC7-F1
#
_cell.length_a   1.000
_cell.length_b   1.000
_cell.length_c   1.000
_cell.angle_alpha   90.00
_cell.angle_beta   90.00
_cell.angle_gamma   90.00
#
_symmetry.space_group_name_H-M   'P 1'
#
loop_
_entity.id
_entity.type
_entity.pdbx_description
1 polymer ?
#
loop_
_entity_poly.entity_id
_entity_poly.type
_entity_poly.pdbx_seq_one_letter_code
_entity_poly.pdbx_strand_id
1 'polypeptide(L)'
;MAGIAQLKDKGYTPKLIAAKTGLTMQYVQGILTLLEHGEERLLVAVEKGLIPLNAALTIVGAGDDDKAIQAALQEAYETGQLRGKPLMEVRRIIERRQTLGRSMSRGTSRKRAETSTTALVRTYQREVERQQQIVKKAEMAQQRLIFLIGALRQLLADEDFVNLLRPTLTLSRHISDRHPSTMRVSERRIAKRLDTWIVDYRPGRPLRYGPCTYARANNGERMAAS
;
A
#
# COMPACT_ATOMS: atom_id res chain seq x y z
N MET A 1 -5.22 -30.20 -15.58
CA MET A 1 -4.31 -30.87 -16.55
C MET A 1 -3.70 -32.23 -16.12
N ALA A 2 -4.16 -32.92 -15.06
CA ALA A 2 -3.57 -34.19 -14.59
C ALA A 2 -3.63 -35.36 -15.60
N GLY A 3 -4.46 -35.25 -16.64
CA GLY A 3 -4.61 -36.29 -17.67
C GLY A 3 -3.39 -36.47 -18.57
N ILE A 4 -2.67 -35.40 -18.93
CA ILE A 4 -1.49 -35.51 -19.82
C ILE A 4 -0.31 -36.17 -19.08
N ALA A 5 -0.07 -35.79 -17.83
CA ALA A 5 0.95 -36.40 -16.97
C ALA A 5 0.68 -37.91 -16.80
N GLN A 6 -0.56 -38.28 -16.45
CA GLN A 6 -0.95 -39.68 -16.29
C GLN A 6 -0.82 -40.50 -17.59
N LEU A 7 -1.08 -39.89 -18.75
CA LEU A 7 -0.90 -40.57 -20.05
C LEU A 7 0.59 -40.75 -20.38
N LYS A 8 1.45 -39.81 -20.00
CA LYS A 8 2.91 -40.00 -20.10
C LYS A 8 3.38 -41.13 -19.17
N ASP A 9 2.91 -41.15 -17.93
CA ASP A 9 3.29 -42.19 -16.95
C ASP A 9 2.86 -43.59 -17.39
N LYS A 10 1.77 -43.68 -18.16
CA LYS A 10 1.31 -44.91 -18.83
C LYS A 10 2.13 -45.31 -20.07
N GLY A 11 3.16 -44.55 -20.42
CA GLY A 11 4.07 -44.85 -21.53
C GLY A 11 3.55 -44.47 -22.93
N TYR A 12 2.50 -43.65 -23.04
CA TYR A 12 2.01 -43.22 -24.35
C TYR A 12 2.95 -42.20 -25.01
N THR A 13 3.16 -42.34 -26.31
CA THR A 13 3.97 -41.37 -27.08
C THR A 13 3.23 -40.04 -27.20
N PRO A 14 3.93 -38.89 -27.30
CA PRO A 14 3.29 -37.57 -27.39
C PRO A 14 2.30 -37.45 -28.56
N LYS A 15 2.54 -38.16 -29.66
CA LYS A 15 1.63 -38.24 -30.81
C LYS A 15 0.31 -38.93 -30.47
N LEU A 16 0.35 -40.03 -29.72
CA LEU A 16 -0.84 -40.76 -29.28
C LEU A 16 -1.60 -39.97 -28.21
N ILE A 17 -0.89 -39.25 -27.33
CA ILE A 17 -1.50 -38.36 -26.34
C ILE A 17 -2.27 -37.25 -27.07
N ALA A 18 -1.65 -36.57 -28.03
CA ALA A 18 -2.28 -35.54 -28.84
C ALA A 18 -3.55 -36.04 -29.55
N ALA A 19 -3.50 -37.23 -30.15
CA ALA A 19 -4.65 -37.87 -30.79
C ALA A 19 -5.78 -38.19 -29.79
N LYS A 20 -5.45 -38.64 -28.57
CA LYS A 20 -6.42 -38.98 -27.53
C LYS A 20 -7.03 -37.76 -26.84
N THR A 21 -6.27 -36.67 -26.68
CA THR A 21 -6.73 -35.45 -26.00
C THR A 21 -7.31 -34.41 -26.96
N GLY A 22 -7.15 -34.59 -28.27
CA GLY A 22 -7.56 -33.61 -29.28
C GLY A 22 -6.72 -32.33 -29.26
N LEU A 23 -5.50 -32.38 -28.73
CA LEU A 23 -4.59 -31.24 -28.62
C LEU A 23 -3.51 -31.33 -29.71
N THR A 24 -2.90 -30.21 -30.08
CA THR A 24 -1.79 -30.23 -31.03
C THR A 24 -0.56 -30.92 -30.41
N MET A 25 0.19 -31.63 -31.24
CA MET A 25 1.42 -32.31 -30.80
C MET A 25 2.40 -31.34 -30.13
N GLN A 26 2.55 -30.13 -30.68
CA GLN A 26 3.43 -29.09 -30.13
C GLN A 26 2.98 -28.64 -28.73
N TYR A 27 1.68 -28.51 -28.51
CA TYR A 27 1.15 -28.12 -27.20
C TYR A 27 1.38 -29.21 -26.15
N VAL A 28 1.13 -30.47 -26.52
CA VAL A 28 1.43 -31.62 -25.63
C VAL A 28 2.92 -31.67 -25.31
N GLN A 29 3.80 -31.54 -26.31
CA GLN A 29 5.25 -31.50 -26.08
C GLN A 29 5.66 -30.38 -25.13
N GLY A 30 5.15 -29.17 -25.32
CA GLY A 30 5.44 -28.05 -24.43
C GLY A 30 4.94 -28.25 -22.99
N ILE A 31 3.80 -28.93 -22.80
CA ILE A 31 3.35 -29.30 -21.45
C ILE A 31 4.27 -30.36 -20.84
N LEU A 32 4.71 -31.35 -21.64
CA LEU A 32 5.60 -32.39 -21.14
C LEU A 32 6.96 -31.85 -20.71
N THR A 33 7.52 -30.88 -21.43
CA THR A 33 8.77 -30.22 -21.03
C THR A 33 8.60 -29.45 -19.72
N LEU A 34 7.51 -28.70 -19.55
CA LEU A 34 7.20 -28.01 -18.28
C LEU A 34 7.09 -29.00 -17.10
N LEU A 35 6.48 -30.17 -17.33
CA LEU A 35 6.36 -31.23 -16.32
C LEU A 35 7.72 -31.88 -16.01
N GLU A 36 8.57 -32.11 -17.00
CA GLU A 36 9.92 -32.67 -16.83
C GLU A 36 10.82 -31.75 -15.98
N HIS A 37 10.70 -30.44 -16.16
CA HIS A 37 11.44 -29.45 -15.36
C HIS A 37 10.84 -29.21 -13.97
N GLY A 38 9.68 -29.81 -13.65
CA GLY A 38 8.99 -29.65 -12.37
C GLY A 38 8.36 -28.26 -12.18
N GLU A 39 8.03 -27.58 -13.27
CA GLU A 39 7.57 -26.19 -13.28
C GLU A 39 6.05 -26.08 -13.10
N GLU A 40 5.57 -26.59 -11.97
CA GLU A 40 4.14 -26.62 -11.64
C GLU A 40 3.51 -25.23 -11.57
N ARG A 41 4.25 -24.22 -11.09
CA ARG A 41 3.76 -22.84 -10.96
C ARG A 41 3.50 -22.17 -12.30
N LEU A 42 4.43 -22.34 -13.24
CA LEU A 42 4.27 -21.84 -14.60
C LEU A 42 3.16 -22.61 -15.31
N LEU A 43 3.08 -23.93 -15.12
CA LEU A 43 2.03 -24.76 -15.69
C LEU A 43 0.62 -24.31 -15.25
N VAL A 44 0.42 -24.02 -13.96
CA VAL A 44 -0.87 -23.51 -13.44
C VAL A 44 -1.21 -22.13 -14.04
N ALA A 45 -0.20 -21.29 -14.29
CA ALA A 45 -0.41 -19.98 -14.91
C ALA A 45 -0.83 -20.10 -16.37
N VAL A 46 -0.24 -21.05 -17.09
CA VAL A 46 -0.61 -21.39 -18.47
C VAL A 46 -2.02 -21.97 -18.53
N GLU A 47 -2.39 -22.85 -17.60
CA GLU A 47 -3.76 -23.41 -17.51
C GLU A 47 -4.81 -22.31 -17.28
N LYS A 48 -4.48 -21.29 -16.50
CA LYS A 48 -5.36 -20.14 -16.25
C LYS A 48 -5.39 -19.13 -17.41
N GLY A 49 -4.59 -19.32 -18.46
CA GLY A 49 -4.46 -18.38 -19.56
C GLY A 49 -3.78 -17.06 -19.19
N LEU A 50 -3.07 -17.01 -18.05
CA LEU A 50 -2.36 -15.82 -17.60
C LEU A 50 -1.05 -15.62 -18.38
N ILE A 51 -0.44 -16.73 -18.81
CA ILE A 51 0.83 -16.78 -19.52
C ILE A 51 0.65 -17.69 -20.74
N PRO A 52 1.07 -17.27 -21.95
CA PRO A 52 1.07 -18.15 -23.12
C PRO A 52 2.13 -19.25 -22.97
N LEU A 53 1.87 -20.44 -23.52
CA LEU A 53 2.77 -21.58 -23.43
C LEU A 53 4.18 -21.26 -23.95
N ASN A 54 4.28 -20.54 -25.07
CA ASN A 54 5.56 -20.18 -25.67
C ASN A 54 6.44 -19.36 -24.72
N ALA A 55 5.85 -18.39 -24.02
CA ALA A 55 6.59 -17.60 -23.03
C ALA A 55 6.97 -18.41 -21.79
N ALA A 56 6.13 -19.38 -21.38
CA ALA A 56 6.51 -20.29 -20.31
C ALA A 56 7.73 -21.15 -20.70
N LEU A 57 7.79 -21.62 -21.95
CA LEU A 57 8.91 -22.41 -22.46
C LEU A 57 10.22 -21.61 -22.52
N THR A 58 10.19 -20.34 -22.97
CA THR A 58 11.40 -19.49 -22.97
C THR A 58 11.91 -19.23 -21.55
N ILE A 59 11.02 -19.03 -20.59
CA ILE A 59 11.38 -18.84 -19.17
C ILE A 59 11.97 -20.12 -18.57
N VAL A 60 11.44 -21.30 -18.92
CA VAL A 60 11.99 -22.58 -18.43
C VAL A 60 13.36 -22.86 -19.06
N GLY A 61 13.55 -22.53 -20.34
CA GLY A 61 14.85 -22.62 -21.01
C GLY A 61 15.93 -21.72 -20.37
N ALA A 62 15.53 -20.60 -19.77
CA ALA A 62 16.42 -19.69 -19.06
C ALA A 62 16.88 -20.18 -17.67
N GLY A 63 16.31 -21.27 -17.15
CA GLY A 63 16.79 -21.88 -15.90
C GLY A 63 16.56 -21.02 -14.65
N ASP A 64 17.55 -20.96 -13.75
CA ASP A 64 17.52 -20.15 -12.51
C ASP A 64 18.42 -18.90 -12.61
N ASP A 65 19.05 -18.65 -13.77
CA ASP A 65 19.92 -17.51 -13.95
C ASP A 65 19.11 -16.22 -14.15
N ASP A 66 19.21 -15.29 -13.20
CA ASP A 66 18.44 -14.03 -13.23
C ASP A 66 18.65 -13.25 -14.53
N LYS A 67 19.88 -13.25 -15.06
CA LYS A 67 20.20 -12.58 -16.33
C LYS A 67 19.52 -13.25 -17.53
N ALA A 68 19.50 -14.59 -17.56
CA ALA A 68 18.84 -15.34 -18.62
C ALA A 68 17.32 -15.17 -18.56
N ILE A 69 16.75 -15.15 -17.35
CA ILE A 69 15.32 -14.92 -17.14
C ILE A 69 14.93 -13.52 -17.61
N GLN A 70 15.74 -12.50 -17.29
CA GLN A 70 15.52 -11.13 -17.79
C GLN A 70 15.60 -11.05 -19.31
N ALA A 71 16.57 -11.73 -19.93
CA ALA A 71 16.68 -11.81 -21.39
C ALA A 71 15.44 -12.49 -22.01
N ALA A 72 14.97 -13.60 -21.44
CA ALA A 72 13.77 -14.29 -21.91
C ALA A 72 12.50 -13.44 -21.76
N LEU A 73 12.37 -12.65 -20.68
CA LEU A 73 11.26 -11.70 -20.51
C LEU A 73 11.33 -10.55 -21.51
N GLN A 74 12.53 -10.08 -21.83
CA GLN A 74 12.75 -9.04 -22.83
C GLN A 74 12.38 -9.54 -24.24
N GLU A 75 12.85 -10.73 -24.61
CA GLU A 75 12.50 -11.37 -25.88
C GLU A 75 10.97 -11.60 -25.99
N ALA A 76 10.33 -12.04 -24.90
CA ALA A 76 8.88 -12.21 -24.85
C ALA A 76 8.10 -10.88 -24.97
N TYR A 77 8.72 -9.76 -24.55
CA TYR A 77 8.14 -8.42 -24.71
C TYR A 77 8.26 -7.93 -26.16
N GLU A 78 9.43 -8.12 -26.77
CA GLU A 78 9.74 -7.74 -28.15
C GLU A 78 8.86 -8.52 -29.14
N THR A 79 8.79 -9.83 -28.98
CA THR A 79 7.90 -10.72 -29.75
C THR A 79 6.41 -10.48 -29.47
N GLY A 80 6.07 -9.68 -28.45
CA GLY A 80 4.71 -9.29 -28.10
C GLY A 80 3.88 -10.36 -27.40
N GLN A 81 4.50 -11.47 -26.98
CA GLN A 81 3.83 -12.55 -26.25
C GLN A 81 3.40 -12.11 -24.85
N LEU A 82 4.17 -11.20 -24.22
CA LEU A 82 3.90 -10.68 -22.87
C LEU A 82 3.87 -9.16 -22.87
N ARG A 83 2.69 -8.55 -22.71
CA ARG A 83 2.53 -7.10 -22.58
C ARG A 83 1.52 -6.73 -21.51
N GLY A 84 1.80 -5.69 -20.72
CA GLY A 84 0.89 -5.17 -19.70
C GLY A 84 0.67 -6.12 -18.51
N LYS A 85 -0.57 -6.55 -18.28
CA LYS A 85 -0.97 -7.38 -17.13
C LYS A 85 -0.27 -8.76 -17.11
N PRO A 86 -0.22 -9.54 -18.21
CA PRO A 86 0.53 -10.79 -18.30
C PRO A 86 2.00 -10.67 -17.86
N LEU A 87 2.72 -9.62 -18.29
CA LEU A 87 4.12 -9.42 -17.93
C LEU A 87 4.31 -9.26 -16.42
N MET A 88 3.42 -8.49 -15.78
CA MET A 88 3.45 -8.29 -14.33
C MET A 88 3.14 -9.59 -13.57
N GLU A 89 2.24 -10.42 -14.08
CA GLU A 89 1.92 -11.70 -13.44
C GLU A 89 3.07 -12.70 -13.58
N VAL A 90 3.73 -12.74 -14.73
CA VAL A 90 4.93 -13.55 -14.94
C VAL A 90 6.03 -13.16 -13.95
N ARG A 91 6.30 -11.86 -13.78
CA ARG A 91 7.27 -11.38 -12.77
C ARG A 91 6.93 -11.87 -11.37
N ARG A 92 5.67 -11.77 -10.95
CA ARG A 92 5.23 -12.29 -9.64
C ARG A 92 5.42 -13.79 -9.50
N ILE A 93 5.23 -14.55 -10.57
CA ILE A 93 5.42 -16.00 -10.56
C ILE A 93 6.90 -16.35 -10.47
N ILE A 94 7.76 -15.62 -11.16
CA ILE A 94 9.22 -15.76 -11.08
C ILE A 94 9.73 -15.41 -9.68
N GLU A 95 9.28 -14.30 -9.09
CA GLU A 95 9.63 -13.92 -7.71
C GLU A 95 9.21 -15.01 -6.72
N ARG A 96 8.00 -15.56 -6.89
CA ARG A 96 7.52 -16.69 -6.09
C ARG A 96 8.37 -17.94 -6.33
N ARG A 97 8.79 -18.21 -7.58
CA ARG A 97 9.65 -19.33 -7.95
C ARG A 97 11.02 -19.22 -7.29
N GLN A 98 11.61 -18.02 -7.21
CA GLN A 98 12.86 -17.77 -6.48
C GLN A 98 12.70 -17.97 -4.97
N THR A 99 11.62 -17.45 -4.37
CA THR A 99 11.44 -17.45 -2.91
C THR A 99 10.95 -18.79 -2.34
N LEU A 100 10.12 -19.52 -3.07
CA LEU A 100 9.42 -20.72 -2.57
C LEU A 100 9.71 -21.96 -3.42
N GLY A 101 10.55 -21.85 -4.45
CA GLY A 101 10.88 -22.92 -5.39
C GLY A 101 9.83 -23.13 -6.49
N ARG A 102 10.13 -24.08 -7.39
CA ARG A 102 9.36 -24.41 -8.60
C ARG A 102 8.02 -25.12 -8.32
N SER A 103 7.99 -25.94 -7.26
CA SER A 103 6.80 -26.70 -6.86
C SER A 103 5.68 -25.82 -6.27
N MET A 104 4.44 -26.21 -6.50
CA MET A 104 3.26 -25.63 -5.85
C MET A 104 3.14 -26.03 -4.38
N SER A 105 3.69 -27.18 -3.99
CA SER A 105 3.62 -27.72 -2.62
C SER A 105 4.31 -26.83 -1.57
N ARG A 106 5.41 -26.17 -1.94
CA ARG A 106 6.10 -25.17 -1.09
C ARG A 106 5.47 -23.78 -1.13
N GLY A 107 4.24 -23.65 -1.61
CA GLY A 107 3.50 -22.40 -1.51
C GLY A 107 3.27 -22.06 -0.04
N THR A 108 3.61 -20.83 0.37
CA THR A 108 3.20 -20.23 1.64
C THR A 108 1.79 -20.72 1.95
N SER A 109 1.70 -21.60 2.94
CA SER A 109 0.46 -21.96 3.56
C SER A 109 -0.12 -20.63 4.05
N ARG A 110 -0.94 -19.98 3.23
CA ARG A 110 -2.04 -19.16 3.71
C ARG A 110 -2.96 -20.12 4.44
N LYS A 111 -2.49 -20.60 5.60
CA LYS A 111 -3.36 -20.74 6.75
C LYS A 111 -3.93 -19.33 6.85
N ARG A 112 -5.17 -19.17 6.36
CA ARG A 112 -6.10 -18.19 6.92
C ARG A 112 -5.78 -18.22 8.40
N ALA A 113 -5.24 -17.14 8.93
CA ALA A 113 -4.95 -17.05 10.34
C ALA A 113 -6.29 -17.26 11.02
N GLU A 114 -6.57 -18.51 11.41
CA GLU A 114 -7.58 -18.81 12.40
C GLU A 114 -7.20 -17.92 13.56
N THR A 115 -8.13 -17.04 13.91
CA THR A 115 -8.01 -16.02 14.94
C THR A 115 -7.79 -16.72 16.27
N SER A 116 -6.55 -17.15 16.51
CA SER A 116 -6.12 -17.65 17.80
C SER A 116 -6.13 -16.47 18.75
N THR A 117 -6.62 -16.69 19.97
CA THR A 117 -6.62 -15.71 21.06
C THR A 117 -5.25 -15.05 21.25
N THR A 118 -4.17 -15.78 20.98
CA THR A 118 -2.79 -15.28 21.01
C THR A 118 -2.50 -14.24 19.91
N ALA A 119 -3.09 -14.37 18.72
CA ALA A 119 -2.97 -13.40 17.65
C ALA A 119 -3.72 -12.10 17.97
N LEU A 120 -4.90 -12.20 18.60
CA LEU A 120 -5.69 -11.04 19.04
C LEU A 120 -4.96 -10.23 20.13
N VAL A 121 -4.35 -10.90 21.11
CA VAL A 121 -3.56 -10.25 22.16
C VAL A 121 -2.38 -9.49 21.55
N ARG A 122 -1.67 -10.09 20.58
CA ARG A 122 -0.55 -9.43 19.89
C ARG A 122 -1.01 -8.23 19.06
N THR A 123 -2.16 -8.31 18.38
CA THR A 123 -2.71 -7.17 17.64
C THR A 123 -3.13 -6.04 18.58
N TYR A 124 -3.73 -6.38 19.73
CA TYR A 124 -4.12 -5.40 20.72
C TYR A 124 -2.90 -4.68 21.33
N GLN A 125 -1.86 -5.41 21.72
CA GLN A 125 -0.62 -4.84 22.23
C GLN A 125 0.01 -3.84 21.25
N ARG A 126 0.05 -4.18 19.96
CA ARG A 126 0.56 -3.28 18.92
C ARG A 126 -0.29 -2.01 18.78
N GLU A 127 -1.61 -2.13 18.87
CA GLU A 127 -2.49 -0.97 18.78
C GLU A 127 -2.34 -0.06 20.01
N VAL A 128 -2.15 -0.64 21.20
CA VAL A 128 -1.87 0.11 22.43
C VAL A 128 -0.53 0.86 22.32
N GLU A 129 0.53 0.20 21.85
CA GLU A 129 1.84 0.85 21.64
C GLU A 129 1.74 2.03 20.65
N ARG A 130 1.00 1.84 19.55
CA ARG A 130 0.74 2.89 18.57
C ARG A 130 0.01 4.08 19.20
N GLN A 131 -1.04 3.84 20.01
CA GLN A 131 -1.77 4.89 20.70
C GLN A 131 -0.88 5.64 21.70
N GLN A 132 -0.07 4.93 22.49
CA GLN A 132 0.87 5.54 23.42
C GLN A 132 1.87 6.46 22.70
N GLN A 133 2.35 6.08 21.52
CA GLN A 133 3.24 6.95 20.74
C GLN A 133 2.54 8.21 20.24
N ILE A 134 1.27 8.13 19.84
CA ILE A 134 0.48 9.31 19.41
C ILE A 134 0.28 10.27 20.58
N VAL A 135 -0.08 9.75 21.76
CA VAL A 135 -0.25 10.56 22.97
C VAL A 135 1.04 11.29 23.33
N LYS A 136 2.18 10.58 23.38
CA LYS A 136 3.50 11.19 23.67
C LYS A 136 3.86 12.29 22.67
N LYS A 137 3.60 12.07 21.37
CA LYS A 137 3.85 13.08 20.34
C LYS A 137 2.96 14.31 20.51
N ALA A 138 1.68 14.11 20.86
CA ALA A 138 0.75 15.21 21.14
C ALA A 138 1.16 16.01 22.37
N GLU A 139 1.58 15.35 23.45
CA GLU A 139 2.09 16.00 24.67
C GLU A 139 3.32 16.86 24.37
N MET A 140 4.30 16.33 23.62
CA MET A 140 5.48 17.11 23.21
C MET A 140 5.11 18.33 22.37
N ALA A 141 4.16 18.18 21.44
CA ALA A 141 3.68 19.28 20.62
C ALA A 141 2.98 20.34 21.48
N GLN A 142 2.14 19.92 22.43
CA GLN A 142 1.46 20.82 23.37
C GLN A 142 2.45 21.60 24.24
N GLN A 143 3.46 20.93 24.81
CA GLN A 143 4.50 21.59 25.60
C GLN A 143 5.24 22.67 24.79
N ARG A 144 5.62 22.35 23.54
CA ARG A 144 6.26 23.31 22.63
C ARG A 144 5.35 24.49 22.29
N LEU A 145 4.07 24.23 22.03
CA LEU A 145 3.09 25.29 21.73
C LEU A 145 2.89 26.21 22.93
N ILE A 146 2.77 25.67 24.15
CA ILE A 146 2.65 26.49 25.37
C ILE A 146 3.89 27.35 25.56
N PHE A 147 5.08 26.79 25.33
CA PHE A 147 6.34 27.54 25.40
C PHE A 147 6.38 28.68 24.37
N LEU A 148 6.03 28.42 23.10
CA LEU A 148 5.99 29.44 22.06
C LEU A 148 4.96 30.52 22.36
N ILE A 149 3.76 30.15 22.81
CA ILE A 149 2.72 31.12 23.18
C ILE A 149 3.18 31.96 24.37
N GLY A 150 3.86 31.38 25.35
CA GLY A 150 4.47 32.10 26.47
C GLY A 150 5.52 33.11 26.01
N ALA A 151 6.45 32.70 25.15
CA ALA A 151 7.47 33.57 24.59
C ALA A 151 6.87 34.70 23.73
N LEU A 152 5.87 34.39 22.91
CA LEU A 152 5.16 35.38 22.09
C LEU A 152 4.38 36.37 22.97
N ARG A 153 3.75 35.91 24.05
CA ARG A 153 3.08 36.80 25.01
C ARG A 153 4.07 37.73 25.70
N GLN A 154 5.23 37.23 26.09
CA GLN A 154 6.28 38.04 26.71
C GLN A 154 6.83 39.09 25.73
N LEU A 155 7.03 38.68 24.46
CA LEU A 155 7.54 39.57 23.40
C LEU A 155 6.51 40.64 22.99
N LEU A 156 5.22 40.28 22.94
CA LEU A 156 4.12 41.21 22.62
C LEU A 156 3.70 42.08 23.81
N ALA A 157 4.15 41.78 25.03
CA ALA A 157 3.95 42.62 26.20
C ALA A 157 4.98 43.77 26.28
N ASP A 158 6.05 43.72 25.47
CA ASP A 158 7.05 44.77 25.38
C ASP A 158 6.56 45.90 24.46
N GLU A 159 6.29 47.06 25.05
CA GLU A 159 5.77 48.26 24.35
C GLU A 159 6.73 48.75 23.25
N ASP A 160 8.05 48.59 23.43
CA ASP A 160 9.04 49.01 22.44
C ASP A 160 8.98 48.12 21.18
N PHE A 161 8.77 46.82 21.37
CA PHE A 161 8.58 45.87 20.27
C PHE A 161 7.28 46.15 19.50
N VAL A 162 6.18 46.42 20.20
CA VAL A 162 4.88 46.75 19.59
C VAL A 162 4.94 48.07 18.83
N ASN A 163 5.67 49.06 19.34
CA ASN A 163 5.87 50.35 18.66
C ASN A 163 6.72 50.23 17.40
N LEU A 164 7.69 49.31 17.35
CA LEU A 164 8.46 48.99 16.13
C LEU A 164 7.68 48.12 15.13
N LEU A 165 6.69 47.33 15.58
CA LEU A 165 5.81 46.53 14.71
C LEU A 165 4.64 47.31 14.11
N ARG A 166 4.21 48.41 14.75
CA ARG A 166 3.10 49.25 14.29
C ARG A 166 3.31 49.81 12.85
N PRO A 167 4.50 50.27 12.44
CA PRO A 167 4.77 50.74 11.07
C PRO A 167 4.85 49.64 10.02
N THR A 168 5.19 48.40 10.41
CA THR A 168 5.34 47.28 9.48
C THR A 168 4.00 46.56 9.24
N LEU A 169 3.09 46.53 10.21
CA LEU A 169 1.73 45.99 10.04
C LEU A 169 0.84 46.86 9.14
N THR A 170 1.02 48.17 9.12
CA THR A 170 0.34 49.06 8.15
C THR A 170 0.78 48.79 6.71
N LEU A 171 2.04 48.40 6.51
CA LEU A 171 2.58 47.95 5.23
C LEU A 171 1.99 46.58 4.80
N SER A 172 1.88 45.62 5.73
CA SER A 172 1.27 44.30 5.44
C SER A 172 -0.20 44.38 5.03
N ARG A 173 -0.98 45.34 5.56
CA ARG A 173 -2.36 45.60 5.09
C ARG A 173 -2.39 46.03 3.61
N HIS A 174 -1.37 46.77 3.17
CA HIS A 174 -1.21 47.23 1.80
C HIS A 174 -0.82 46.10 0.82
N ILE A 175 -0.24 45.01 1.33
CA ILE A 175 0.15 43.83 0.54
C ILE A 175 -1.03 42.85 0.40
N SER A 176 -1.86 42.70 1.44
CA SER A 176 -3.05 41.83 1.41
C SER A 176 -4.13 42.32 0.44
N ASP A 177 -4.25 43.64 0.26
CA ASP A 177 -5.22 44.26 -0.67
C ASP A 177 -4.87 44.04 -2.15
N ARG A 178 -3.62 43.66 -2.48
CA ARG A 178 -3.19 43.50 -3.88
C ARG A 178 -3.32 42.07 -4.43
N HIS A 179 -3.50 41.03 -3.62
CA HIS A 179 -3.58 39.66 -4.15
C HIS A 179 -4.56 38.73 -3.38
N PRO A 180 -5.86 38.79 -3.66
CA PRO A 180 -6.84 37.80 -3.18
C PRO A 180 -6.87 36.50 -4.02
N SER A 181 -6.18 36.43 -5.17
CA SER A 181 -6.44 35.42 -6.20
C SER A 181 -5.65 34.12 -6.09
N THR A 182 -4.59 34.04 -5.27
CA THR A 182 -3.66 32.88 -5.26
C THR A 182 -3.79 31.95 -4.05
N MET A 183 -4.67 32.24 -3.08
CA MET A 183 -4.82 31.40 -1.89
C MET A 183 -5.69 30.17 -2.12
N ARG A 184 -5.16 29.00 -1.71
CA ARG A 184 -5.87 27.73 -1.68
C ARG A 184 -7.03 27.80 -0.68
N VAL A 185 -8.11 27.07 -0.93
CA VAL A 185 -9.36 27.09 -0.14
C VAL A 185 -9.13 26.79 1.36
N SER A 186 -8.09 26.03 1.71
CA SER A 186 -7.67 25.77 3.10
C SER A 186 -7.08 27.00 3.79
N GLU A 187 -6.37 27.85 3.07
CA GLU A 187 -5.73 29.07 3.60
C GLU A 187 -6.77 30.17 3.84
N ARG A 188 -7.80 30.28 2.98
CA ARG A 188 -8.94 31.21 3.17
C ARG A 188 -9.72 30.93 4.45
N ARG A 189 -9.81 29.66 4.86
CA ARG A 189 -10.49 29.25 6.11
C ARG A 189 -9.69 29.64 7.35
N ILE A 190 -8.35 29.60 7.26
CA ILE A 190 -7.45 30.00 8.34
C ILE A 190 -7.42 31.52 8.46
N ALA A 191 -7.35 32.25 7.35
CA ALA A 191 -7.40 33.72 7.32
C ALA A 191 -8.71 34.27 7.90
N LYS A 192 -9.87 33.72 7.51
CA LYS A 192 -11.17 34.11 8.10
C LYS A 192 -11.23 33.82 9.61
N ARG A 193 -10.68 32.69 10.07
CA ARG A 193 -10.63 32.38 11.52
C ARG A 193 -9.69 33.31 12.26
N LEU A 194 -8.57 33.72 11.66
CA LEU A 194 -7.63 34.68 12.23
C LEU A 194 -8.24 36.09 12.30
N ASP A 195 -8.93 36.56 11.26
CA ASP A 195 -9.65 37.85 11.29
C ASP A 195 -10.73 37.87 12.38
N THR A 196 -11.49 36.78 12.52
CA THR A 196 -12.49 36.66 13.59
C THR A 196 -11.82 36.68 14.97
N TRP A 197 -10.65 36.03 15.11
CA TRP A 197 -9.91 35.96 16.39
C TRP A 197 -9.23 37.30 16.76
N ILE A 198 -8.81 38.09 15.77
CA ILE A 198 -8.20 39.40 15.96
C ILE A 198 -9.25 40.44 16.37
N VAL A 199 -10.46 40.38 15.80
CA VAL A 199 -11.57 41.30 16.15
C VAL A 199 -12.16 40.99 17.53
N ASP A 200 -12.18 39.72 17.96
CA ASP A 200 -12.74 39.30 19.25
C ASP A 200 -11.72 39.30 20.42
N TYR A 201 -10.45 39.64 20.18
CA TYR A 201 -9.42 39.65 21.22
C TYR A 201 -9.59 40.84 22.20
N ARG A 202 -10.28 40.60 23.32
CA ARG A 202 -10.24 41.46 24.51
C ARG A 202 -9.21 40.93 25.52
N PRO A 203 -8.22 41.72 25.97
CA PRO A 203 -7.28 41.28 26.99
C PRO A 203 -8.02 40.95 28.30
N GLY A 204 -7.73 39.78 28.88
CA GLY A 204 -8.19 39.40 30.22
C GLY A 204 -9.35 38.40 30.35
N ARG A 205 -9.90 37.83 29.26
CA ARG A 205 -10.85 36.70 29.38
C ARG A 205 -10.15 35.35 29.17
N PRO A 206 -10.36 34.33 30.04
CA PRO A 206 -9.92 32.98 29.76
C PRO A 206 -10.70 32.39 28.58
N LEU A 207 -9.99 31.74 27.66
CA LEU A 207 -10.57 31.03 26.53
C LEU A 207 -11.45 29.89 27.06
N ARG A 208 -12.77 29.98 26.89
CA ARG A 208 -13.68 28.84 27.09
C ARG A 208 -13.38 27.81 26.00
N TYR A 209 -12.67 26.73 26.36
CA TYR A 209 -12.64 25.54 25.54
C TYR A 209 -14.05 24.95 25.50
N GLY A 210 -14.76 25.10 24.39
CA GLY A 210 -15.99 24.36 24.12
C GLY A 210 -15.70 22.86 24.11
N PRO A 211 -16.65 22.00 24.52
CA PRO A 211 -16.41 20.57 24.60
C PRO A 211 -16.09 20.00 23.23
N CYS A 212 -14.91 19.37 23.11
CA CYS A 212 -14.53 18.56 21.95
C CYS A 212 -15.53 17.40 21.81
N THR A 213 -16.43 17.49 20.85
CA THR A 213 -17.32 16.40 20.45
C THR A 213 -16.53 15.36 19.67
N TYR A 214 -15.75 14.53 20.38
CA TYR A 214 -15.23 13.27 19.86
C TYR A 214 -15.45 12.14 20.88
N ALA A 215 -16.71 11.95 21.27
CA ALA A 215 -17.13 10.84 22.11
C ALA A 215 -18.62 10.53 21.85
N ARG A 216 -18.97 10.08 20.64
CA ARG A 216 -20.27 9.41 20.40
C ARG A 216 -20.26 8.52 19.17
N ALA A 217 -19.46 7.45 19.22
CA ALA A 217 -19.72 6.24 18.46
C ALA A 217 -19.17 5.07 19.28
N ASN A 218 -19.98 4.04 19.48
CA ASN A 218 -19.66 2.77 20.14
C ASN A 218 -19.95 2.63 21.64
N ASN A 219 -21.12 3.07 22.13
CA ASN A 219 -21.70 2.50 23.37
C ASN A 219 -23.24 2.56 23.31
N GLY A 220 -23.83 1.89 22.32
CA GLY A 220 -25.29 1.87 22.11
C GLY A 220 -25.89 0.49 21.79
N GLU A 221 -25.13 -0.59 21.88
CA GLU A 221 -25.65 -1.96 21.65
C GLU A 221 -25.01 -2.93 22.64
N ARG A 222 -25.42 -2.86 23.91
CA ARG A 222 -25.19 -3.92 24.93
C ARG A 222 -25.95 -3.63 26.22
N MET A 223 -27.27 -3.47 26.14
CA MET A 223 -28.19 -3.71 27.27
C MET A 223 -29.59 -4.00 26.72
N ALA A 224 -29.77 -5.21 26.21
CA ALA A 224 -31.08 -5.85 25.98
C ALA A 224 -30.86 -7.36 25.84
N ALA A 225 -30.33 -8.00 26.89
CA ALA A 225 -30.30 -9.45 27.05
C ALA A 225 -29.92 -9.79 28.49
N SER A 226 -30.86 -9.59 29.41
CA SER A 226 -31.09 -10.39 30.64
C SER A 226 -32.34 -9.84 31.32
#